data_AF-A0A6C0K9U9-F1
#
_entry.id   AF-A0A6C0K9U9-F1
#
_cell.length_a   1.000
_cell.length_b   1.000
_cell.length_c   1.000
_cell.angle_alpha   90.00
_cell.angle_beta   90.00
_cell.angle_gamma   90.00
#
_symmetry.space_group_name_H-M   'P 1'
#
loop_
_entity.id
_entity.type
_entity.pdbx_description
1 polymer ?
#
loop_
_entity_poly.entity_id
_entity_poly.type
_entity_poly.pdbx_seq_one_letter_code
_entity_poly.pdbx_strand_id
1 'polypeptide(L)'
;MNGASVITAVSRALVEGFVNPGATEAYKQPAVYSDAMAVLLAFLLAVVIVSFIGLFLWNNSVVPLFEFARPAKSIFQILGLMIFLAIMLP
;
A
#
# COMPACT_ATOMS: atom_id res chain seq x y z
N MET A 1 -8.45 -23.16 18.88
CA MET A 1 -8.62 -22.53 17.54
C MET A 1 -7.28 -22.61 16.84
N ASN A 2 -7.13 -23.53 15.89
CA ASN A 2 -5.82 -23.91 15.34
C ASN A 2 -5.40 -22.92 14.24
N GLY A 3 -4.18 -22.38 14.29
CA GLY A 3 -3.71 -21.35 13.34
C GLY A 3 -3.82 -21.73 11.85
N ALA A 4 -3.83 -23.03 11.54
CA ALA A 4 -4.03 -23.54 10.18
C ALA A 4 -5.41 -23.23 9.57
N SER A 5 -6.47 -23.13 10.40
CA SER A 5 -7.81 -22.79 9.90
C SER A 5 -7.93 -21.31 9.55
N VAL A 6 -7.21 -20.45 10.28
CA VAL A 6 -7.21 -18.99 10.04
C VAL A 6 -6.49 -18.67 8.74
N ILE A 7 -5.33 -19.28 8.50
CA ILE A 7 -4.56 -19.07 7.26
C ILE A 7 -5.38 -19.50 6.04
N THR A 8 -6.02 -20.67 6.10
CA THR A 8 -6.86 -21.16 5.00
C THR A 8 -8.06 -20.24 4.73
N ALA A 9 -8.69 -19.71 5.79
CA ALA A 9 -9.81 -18.78 5.67
C ALA A 9 -9.37 -17.44 5.04
N VAL A 10 -8.23 -16.89 5.46
CA VAL A 10 -7.69 -15.63 4.94
C VAL A 10 -7.27 -15.76 3.48
N SER A 11 -6.54 -16.84 3.13
CA SER A 11 -6.12 -17.10 1.74
C SER A 11 -7.31 -17.24 0.80
N ARG A 12 -8.38 -17.90 1.26
CA ARG A 12 -9.60 -18.06 0.48
C ARG A 12 -10.34 -16.73 0.29
N ALA A 13 -10.48 -15.95 1.36
CA ALA A 13 -11.11 -14.62 1.29
C ALA A 13 -10.33 -13.66 0.37
N LEU A 14 -8.99 -13.72 0.40
CA LEU A 14 -8.13 -12.93 -0.50
C LEU A 14 -8.33 -13.33 -1.97
N VAL A 15 -8.36 -14.62 -2.27
CA VAL A 15 -8.56 -15.13 -3.64
C VAL A 15 -9.96 -14.81 -4.14
N GLU A 16 -10.99 -15.00 -3.31
CA GLU A 16 -12.38 -14.69 -3.69
C GLU A 16 -12.58 -13.18 -3.92
N GLY A 17 -11.92 -12.33 -3.13
CA GLY A 17 -11.92 -10.87 -3.34
C GLY A 17 -11.17 -10.43 -4.60
N PHE A 18 -10.10 -11.12 -4.99
CA PHE A 18 -9.35 -10.82 -6.21
C PHE A 18 -10.05 -11.30 -7.48
N VAL A 19 -10.61 -12.52 -7.44
CA VAL A 19 -11.25 -13.17 -8.60
C VAL A 19 -12.65 -12.63 -8.87
N ASN A 20 -13.36 -12.15 -7.84
CA ASN A 20 -14.73 -11.69 -8.00
C ASN A 20 -14.97 -10.29 -7.37
N PRO A 21 -14.42 -9.24 -8.00
CA PRO A 21 -14.58 -7.86 -7.50
C PRO A 21 -16.04 -7.37 -7.51
N GLY A 22 -16.95 -8.08 -8.21
CA GLY A 22 -18.39 -7.79 -8.25
C GLY A 22 -19.24 -8.56 -7.23
N ALA A 23 -18.67 -9.46 -6.41
CA ALA A 23 -19.42 -10.14 -5.35
C ALA A 23 -19.87 -9.19 -4.21
N THR A 24 -19.26 -8.00 -4.14
CA THR A 24 -19.66 -6.88 -3.27
C THR A 24 -20.95 -6.19 -3.71
N GLU A 25 -21.37 -6.36 -4.98
CA GLU A 25 -22.62 -5.79 -5.54
C GLU A 25 -23.88 -6.42 -4.91
N ALA A 26 -23.77 -7.63 -4.35
CA ALA A 26 -24.88 -8.35 -3.74
C ALA A 26 -25.28 -7.81 -2.36
N TYR A 27 -24.42 -7.01 -1.70
CA TYR A 27 -24.69 -6.42 -0.39
C TYR A 27 -25.01 -4.92 -0.51
N LYS A 28 -26.08 -4.62 -1.25
CA LYS A 28 -26.52 -3.26 -1.54
C LYS A 28 -27.13 -2.60 -0.28
N GLN A 29 -26.34 -1.81 0.44
CA GLN A 29 -26.79 -0.69 1.27
C GLN A 29 -26.26 0.61 0.64
N PRO A 30 -26.95 1.76 0.78
CA PRO A 30 -26.88 2.86 -0.18
C PRO A 30 -25.48 3.49 -0.29
N ALA A 31 -24.95 3.35 -1.51
CA ALA A 31 -24.28 4.32 -2.38
C ALA A 31 -23.68 5.59 -1.72
N VAL A 32 -22.42 5.87 -2.10
CA VAL A 32 -21.53 6.99 -1.72
C VAL A 32 -20.51 6.61 -0.64
N TYR A 33 -20.90 6.09 0.52
CA TYR A 33 -19.92 5.85 1.61
C TYR A 33 -19.00 4.65 1.35
N SER A 34 -19.51 3.57 0.75
CA SER A 34 -18.70 2.38 0.46
C SER A 34 -17.63 2.65 -0.59
N ASP A 35 -17.96 3.47 -1.60
CA ASP A 35 -17.06 3.80 -2.69
C ASP A 35 -15.93 4.74 -2.23
N ALA A 36 -16.27 5.79 -1.48
CA ALA A 36 -15.28 6.66 -0.87
C ALA A 36 -14.36 5.89 0.10
N MET A 37 -14.90 4.93 0.85
CA MET A 37 -14.11 4.09 1.76
C MET A 37 -13.18 3.15 0.98
N ALA A 38 -13.64 2.56 -0.13
CA ALA A 38 -12.82 1.71 -0.98
C ALA A 38 -11.66 2.48 -1.60
N VAL A 39 -11.92 3.69 -2.12
CA VAL A 39 -10.88 4.58 -2.67
C VAL A 39 -9.89 5.01 -1.60
N LEU A 40 -10.36 5.40 -0.41
CA LEU A 40 -9.50 5.77 0.71
C LEU A 40 -8.60 4.60 1.14
N LEU A 41 -9.16 3.39 1.22
CA LEU A 41 -8.42 2.20 1.59
C LEU A 41 -7.39 1.81 0.52
N ALA A 42 -7.77 1.88 -0.76
CA ALA A 42 -6.88 1.66 -1.89
C ALA A 42 -5.74 2.68 -1.93
N PHE A 43 -6.04 3.96 -1.65
CA PHE A 43 -5.05 5.02 -1.54
C PHE A 43 -4.06 4.75 -0.40
N LEU A 44 -4.55 4.40 0.80
CA LEU A 44 -3.68 4.07 1.92
C LEU A 44 -2.79 2.86 1.62
N LEU A 45 -3.34 1.81 1.00
CA LEU A 45 -2.57 0.65 0.56
C LEU A 45 -1.51 1.03 -0.47
N ALA A 46 -1.86 1.83 -1.47
CA ALA A 46 -0.92 2.30 -2.48
C ALA A 46 0.21 3.12 -1.86
N VAL A 47 -0.09 4.05 -0.96
CA VAL A 47 0.90 4.85 -0.23
C VAL A 47 1.85 3.93 0.55
N VAL A 48 1.33 2.95 1.28
CA VAL A 48 2.16 1.99 2.03
C VAL A 48 3.07 1.19 1.10
N ILE A 49 2.51 0.58 0.05
CA ILE A 49 3.25 -0.25 -0.91
C ILE A 49 4.36 0.56 -1.58
N VAL A 50 4.03 1.74 -2.11
CA VAL A 50 4.99 2.61 -2.79
C VAL A 50 6.11 3.04 -1.83
N SER A 51 5.78 3.32 -0.58
CA SER A 51 6.77 3.75 0.40
C SER A 51 7.73 2.62 0.80
N PHE A 52 7.24 1.38 0.88
CA PHE A 52 8.09 0.20 1.09
C PHE A 52 9.03 -0.03 -0.10
N ILE A 53 8.50 0.05 -1.33
CA ILE A 53 9.31 -0.07 -2.54
C ILE A 53 10.35 1.05 -2.61
N GLY A 54 9.95 2.28 -2.28
CA GLY A 54 10.84 3.44 -2.23
C GLY A 54 11.97 3.27 -1.22
N LEU A 55 11.68 2.75 -0.02
CA LEU A 55 12.71 2.43 0.99
C LEU A 55 13.71 1.39 0.49
N PHE A 56 13.20 0.34 -0.17
CA PHE A 56 14.02 -0.71 -0.74
C PHE A 56 14.92 -0.18 -1.87
N LEU A 57 14.35 0.56 -2.82
CA LEU A 57 15.10 1.15 -3.94
C LEU A 57 16.10 2.21 -3.47
N TRP A 58 15.73 3.01 -2.48
CA TRP A 58 16.64 4.02 -1.93
C TRP A 58 17.90 3.37 -1.36
N ASN A 59 17.74 2.39 -0.48
CA ASN A 59 18.87 1.76 0.19
C ASN A 59 19.70 0.86 -0.74
N ASN A 60 19.09 0.22 -1.73
CA ASN A 60 19.80 -0.70 -2.64
C ASN A 60 20.32 -0.06 -3.92
N SER A 61 19.71 1.04 -4.38
CA SER A 61 20.09 1.69 -5.64
C SER A 61 20.66 3.08 -5.40
N VAL A 62 19.96 3.96 -4.67
CA VAL A 62 20.40 5.36 -4.52
C VAL A 62 21.64 5.48 -3.64
N VAL A 63 21.66 4.85 -2.47
CA VAL A 63 22.80 4.90 -1.53
C VAL A 63 24.13 4.45 -2.15
N PRO A 64 24.21 3.31 -2.88
CA PRO A 64 25.47 2.92 -3.52
C PRO A 64 25.82 3.75 -4.77
N LEU A 65 24.84 4.37 -5.43
CA LEU A 65 25.09 5.20 -6.63
C LEU A 65 25.53 6.63 -6.28
N PHE A 66 25.11 7.16 -5.14
CA PHE A 66 25.36 8.54 -4.73
C PHE A 66 26.03 8.59 -3.36
N GLU A 67 27.29 9.04 -3.31
CA GLU A 67 28.08 9.12 -2.07
C GLU A 67 27.48 10.05 -0.99
N PHE A 68 26.60 10.99 -1.37
CA PHE A 68 25.93 11.89 -0.44
C PHE A 68 24.63 11.33 0.15
N ALA A 69 24.07 10.27 -0.44
CA ALA A 69 22.79 9.72 -0.04
C ALA A 69 22.94 8.83 1.20
N ARG A 70 22.34 9.24 2.32
CA ARG A 70 22.34 8.44 3.56
C ARG A 70 21.26 7.34 3.51
N PRO A 71 21.51 6.17 4.11
CA PRO A 71 20.50 5.11 4.19
C PRO A 71 19.29 5.57 5.00
N ALA A 72 18.11 5.32 4.45
CA ALA A 72 16.85 5.60 5.10
C ALA A 72 16.52 4.48 6.09
N LYS A 73 16.18 4.85 7.33
CA LYS A 73 15.86 3.93 8.42
C LYS A 73 14.36 3.74 8.64
N SER A 74 13.53 4.59 8.04
CA SER A 74 12.08 4.57 8.22
C SER A 74 11.36 4.91 6.93
N ILE A 75 10.22 4.27 6.72
CA ILE A 75 9.29 4.50 5.60
C ILE A 75 8.84 5.97 5.57
N PHE A 76 8.68 6.59 6.76
CA PHE A 76 8.31 8.00 6.86
C PHE A 76 9.37 8.96 6.29
N GLN A 77 10.65 8.57 6.28
CA GLN A 77 11.71 9.37 5.66
C GLN A 77 11.56 9.40 4.14
N ILE A 78 11.19 8.27 3.54
CA ILE A 78 10.91 8.17 2.11
C ILE A 78 9.64 8.93 1.76
N LEU A 79 8.58 8.79 2.55
CA LEU A 79 7.35 9.57 2.36
C LEU A 79 7.61 11.08 2.45
N GLY A 80 8.36 11.53 3.45
CA GLY A 80 8.72 12.94 3.59
C GLY A 80 9.51 13.45 2.39
N LEU A 81 10.46 12.65 1.88
CA LEU A 81 11.21 12.98 0.67
C LEU A 81 10.30 13.05 -0.56
N MET A 82 9.38 12.11 -0.74
CA MET A 82 8.44 12.11 -1.86
C MET A 82 7.54 13.35 -1.85
N ILE A 83 6.99 13.70 -0.68
CA ILE A 83 6.16 14.91 -0.52
C ILE A 83 7.00 16.16 -0.77
N PHE A 84 8.22 16.21 -0.23
CA PHE A 84 9.13 17.34 -0.45
C PHE A 84 9.44 17.54 -1.94
N LEU A 85 9.76 16.47 -2.67
CA LEU A 85 9.99 16.52 -4.10
C LEU A 85 8.73 16.92 -4.88
N ALA A 86 7.55 16.42 -4.49
CA ALA A 86 6.28 16.75 -5.12
C ALA A 86 5.90 18.24 -4.94
N ILE A 87 6.32 18.87 -3.84
CA ILE A 87 6.12 20.32 -3.62
C ILE A 87 7.20 21.15 -4.32
N MET A 88 8.41 20.60 -4.47
CA MET A 88 9.55 21.30 -5.08
C MET A 88 9.50 21.30 -6.61
N LEU A 89 9.03 20.21 -7.23
CA LEU A 89 8.78 20.19 -8.68
C LEU A 89 7.45 20.90 -8.98
N PRO A 90 7.45 21.98 -9.77
CA PRO A 90 6.24 22.67 -10.21
C PRO A 90 5.42 21.88 -11.23
#